data_AF-A0A941Z955-F1
#
_entry.id   AF-A0A941Z955-F1
#
_cell.length_a   1.000
_cell.length_b   1.000
_cell.length_c   1.000
_cell.angle_alpha   90.00
_cell.angle_beta   90.00
_cell.angle_gamma   90.00
#
_symmetry.space_group_name_H-M   'P 1'
#
loop_
_entity.id
_entity.type
_entity.pdbx_description
1 polymer ?
#
loop_
_entity_poly.entity_id
_entity_poly.type
_entity_poly.pdbx_seq_one_letter_code
_entity_poly.pdbx_strand_id
1 'polypeptide(L)'
;MKYLNYVLLSVVMVNSSSWATEGSVKIPSVVQLKVADLRPTQPSIGTQQVNYKIASYALNPKKLYNDYCEDNGAEGVESFNEKSSLLDLHSFKCLKSYGSNADDLKTAVIGPDKQYYLTDGHHLVSMLNTVSGENTPVFIRITDDKSSQGSMKDFWDFLKSNNLAWLKNPQFETVDYQSLPQKVSPESLQNDQYRSLMYFLRNVSYKKPKSSNIPFFEFYIAEWMNKKVPVNSLKLDTREDYYNALQKVAYAMTSAASDEVVVELDGKKITASEFGVFNAVNKKELNKLIDQNGKLTVLFTAEQK
;
A
#
# COMPACT_ATOMS: atom_id res chain seq x y z
N MET A 1 -21.78 88.72 -6.07
CA MET A 1 -23.21 88.32 -5.97
C MET A 1 -23.31 86.87 -6.42
N LYS A 2 -24.01 86.03 -5.63
CA LYS A 2 -24.25 84.57 -5.78
C LYS A 2 -24.77 84.24 -7.20
N TYR A 3 -24.51 83.08 -7.81
CA TYR A 3 -25.16 81.77 -7.58
C TYR A 3 -24.50 80.73 -8.55
N LEU A 4 -24.03 79.57 -8.08
CA LEU A 4 -24.67 78.23 -8.07
C LEU A 4 -24.04 77.29 -9.14
N ASN A 5 -23.12 76.42 -8.70
CA ASN A 5 -22.56 75.32 -9.51
C ASN A 5 -23.25 74.00 -9.13
N TYR A 6 -23.87 73.34 -10.12
CA TYR A 6 -24.31 71.95 -10.03
C TYR A 6 -23.15 71.02 -10.44
N VAL A 7 -22.83 70.07 -9.57
CA VAL A 7 -21.90 68.97 -9.82
C VAL A 7 -22.66 67.84 -10.51
N LEU A 8 -22.28 67.49 -11.75
CA LEU A 8 -22.72 66.26 -12.41
C LEU A 8 -21.83 65.10 -11.96
N LEU A 9 -22.47 64.04 -11.48
CA LEU A 9 -21.89 62.74 -11.16
C LEU A 9 -21.53 61.99 -12.46
N SER A 10 -20.25 61.73 -12.69
CA SER A 10 -19.77 60.80 -13.72
C SER A 10 -19.53 59.44 -13.08
N VAL A 11 -20.36 58.45 -13.42
CA VAL A 11 -20.13 57.04 -13.03
C VAL A 11 -19.00 56.48 -13.90
N VAL A 12 -17.84 56.22 -13.28
CA VAL A 12 -16.74 55.49 -13.90
C VAL A 12 -16.99 54.00 -13.72
N MET A 13 -17.27 53.29 -14.81
CA MET A 13 -17.23 51.82 -14.82
C MET A 13 -15.77 51.36 -14.86
N VAL A 14 -15.32 50.70 -13.81
CA VAL A 14 -14.00 50.06 -13.76
C VAL A 14 -14.13 48.64 -14.34
N ASN A 15 -13.60 48.43 -15.54
CA ASN A 15 -13.40 47.09 -16.09
C ASN A 15 -12.16 46.47 -15.44
N SER A 16 -12.34 45.56 -14.49
CA SER A 16 -11.27 44.70 -13.99
C SER A 16 -11.31 43.36 -14.73
N SER A 17 -10.49 43.20 -15.76
CA SER A 17 -10.20 41.90 -16.37
C SER A 17 -9.12 41.20 -15.55
N SER A 18 -9.53 40.41 -14.56
CA SER A 18 -8.68 39.47 -13.84
C SER A 18 -8.55 38.18 -14.66
N TRP A 19 -7.40 37.99 -15.32
CA TRP A 19 -7.00 36.70 -15.86
C TRP A 19 -6.47 35.85 -14.70
N ALA A 20 -7.35 35.08 -14.06
CA ALA A 20 -6.95 34.00 -13.19
C ALA A 20 -6.66 32.77 -14.05
N THR A 21 -5.41 32.31 -14.05
CA THR A 21 -5.04 30.98 -14.53
C THR A 21 -5.63 29.94 -13.57
N GLU A 22 -6.78 29.37 -13.91
CA GLU A 22 -7.27 28.16 -13.24
C GLU A 22 -6.44 26.96 -13.71
N GLY A 23 -5.32 26.72 -13.00
CA GLY A 23 -4.81 25.38 -12.87
C GLY A 23 -5.86 24.56 -12.13
N SER A 24 -6.68 23.80 -12.85
CA SER A 24 -7.61 22.85 -12.25
C SER A 24 -6.80 21.84 -11.44
N VAL A 25 -6.74 22.02 -10.13
CA VAL A 25 -6.27 20.97 -9.22
C VAL A 25 -7.25 19.83 -9.39
N LYS A 26 -6.85 18.80 -10.16
CA LYS A 26 -7.65 17.62 -10.41
C LYS A 26 -7.79 16.91 -9.05
N ILE A 27 -8.92 17.09 -8.39
CA ILE A 27 -9.26 16.34 -7.18
C ILE A 27 -9.12 14.85 -7.56
N PRO A 28 -8.37 14.04 -6.80
CA PRO A 28 -8.32 12.60 -7.06
C PRO A 28 -9.75 12.05 -7.06
N SER A 29 -10.20 11.52 -8.19
CA SER A 29 -11.54 10.92 -8.26
C SER A 29 -11.51 9.58 -7.53
N VAL A 30 -12.42 9.38 -6.58
CA VAL A 30 -12.68 8.06 -6.00
C VAL A 30 -13.62 7.29 -6.93
N VAL A 31 -13.24 6.07 -7.28
CA VAL A 31 -14.02 5.19 -8.14
C VAL A 31 -14.29 3.86 -7.43
N GLN A 32 -15.48 3.31 -7.64
CA GLN A 32 -15.78 1.94 -7.25
C GLN A 32 -15.41 1.01 -8.41
N LEU A 33 -14.51 0.06 -8.14
CA LEU A 33 -14.03 -0.95 -9.07
C LEU A 33 -14.29 -2.34 -8.50
N LYS A 34 -14.09 -3.36 -9.31
CA LYS A 34 -13.92 -4.74 -8.85
C LYS A 34 -12.44 -5.05 -8.68
N VAL A 35 -12.11 -6.02 -7.84
CA VAL A 35 -10.75 -6.58 -7.75
C VAL A 35 -10.19 -6.96 -9.13
N ALA A 36 -11.00 -7.54 -10.02
CA ALA A 36 -10.59 -7.91 -11.38
C ALA A 36 -10.29 -6.73 -12.33
N ASP A 37 -10.72 -5.50 -12.01
CA ASP A 37 -10.47 -4.33 -12.86
C ASP A 37 -9.05 -3.78 -12.67
N LEU A 38 -8.33 -4.25 -11.64
CA LEU A 38 -7.02 -3.75 -11.24
C LEU A 38 -5.88 -4.57 -11.86
N ARG A 39 -4.90 -3.84 -12.43
CA ARG A 39 -3.63 -4.37 -12.93
C ARG A 39 -2.50 -4.09 -11.93
N PRO A 40 -1.58 -5.03 -11.72
CA PRO A 40 -0.46 -4.82 -10.80
C PRO A 40 0.59 -3.87 -11.39
N THR A 41 1.28 -3.13 -10.52
CA THR A 41 2.50 -2.37 -10.83
C THR A 41 3.73 -2.93 -10.10
N GLN A 42 3.61 -4.15 -9.57
CA GLN A 42 4.69 -4.91 -8.96
C GLN A 42 4.58 -6.41 -9.29
N PRO A 43 5.69 -7.15 -9.41
CA PRO A 43 5.67 -8.57 -9.80
C PRO A 43 5.37 -9.52 -8.65
N SER A 44 5.51 -9.06 -7.41
CA SER A 44 5.49 -9.90 -6.22
C SER A 44 4.77 -9.27 -5.04
N ILE A 45 4.32 -10.09 -4.10
CA ILE A 45 3.82 -9.69 -2.79
C ILE A 45 4.41 -10.62 -1.73
N GLY A 46 4.36 -10.18 -0.47
CA GLY A 46 4.61 -11.08 0.65
C GLY A 46 3.39 -11.97 0.91
N THR A 47 3.37 -13.20 0.39
CA THR A 47 2.22 -14.11 0.52
C THR A 47 1.90 -14.43 1.98
N GLN A 48 2.89 -14.58 2.85
CA GLN A 48 2.61 -14.87 4.26
C GLN A 48 1.99 -13.69 5.03
N GLN A 49 2.16 -12.45 4.55
CA GLN A 49 1.39 -11.32 5.06
C GLN A 49 -0.10 -11.45 4.67
N VAL A 50 -0.38 -11.89 3.44
CA VAL A 50 -1.76 -12.11 2.95
C VAL A 50 -2.41 -13.26 3.72
N ASN A 51 -1.73 -14.42 3.82
CA ASN A 51 -2.23 -15.59 4.54
C ASN A 51 -2.52 -15.28 6.00
N TYR A 52 -1.65 -14.53 6.69
CA TYR A 52 -1.90 -14.11 8.07
C TYR A 52 -3.19 -13.28 8.19
N LYS A 53 -3.43 -12.34 7.26
CA LYS A 53 -4.65 -11.53 7.27
C LYS A 53 -5.89 -12.40 7.07
N ILE A 54 -5.87 -13.30 6.08
CA ILE A 54 -6.97 -14.25 5.81
C ILE A 54 -7.25 -15.11 7.05
N ALA A 55 -6.21 -15.72 7.63
CA ALA A 55 -6.32 -16.52 8.85
C ALA A 55 -6.90 -15.70 10.02
N SER A 56 -6.46 -14.45 10.18
CA SER A 56 -6.99 -13.55 11.22
C SER A 56 -8.48 -13.23 11.01
N TYR A 57 -8.95 -13.15 9.77
CA TYR A 57 -10.35 -12.89 9.46
C TYR A 57 -11.23 -14.12 9.69
N ALA A 58 -10.74 -15.31 9.38
CA ALA A 58 -11.43 -16.56 9.70
C ALA A 58 -11.66 -16.72 11.22
N LEU A 59 -10.71 -16.27 12.05
CA LEU A 59 -10.84 -16.28 13.52
C LEU A 59 -11.69 -15.12 14.07
N ASN A 60 -11.79 -14.01 13.34
CA ASN A 60 -12.52 -12.82 13.77
C ASN A 60 -13.19 -12.14 12.57
N PRO A 61 -14.40 -12.57 12.18
CA PRO A 61 -15.13 -11.99 11.06
C PRO A 61 -15.40 -10.49 11.20
N LYS A 62 -15.59 -9.97 12.43
CA LYS A 62 -15.74 -8.52 12.65
C LYS A 62 -14.52 -7.75 12.13
N LYS A 63 -13.32 -8.33 12.28
CA LYS A 63 -12.09 -7.71 11.80
C LYS A 63 -12.07 -7.58 10.27
N LEU A 64 -12.65 -8.53 9.53
CA LEU A 64 -12.74 -8.46 8.07
C LEU A 64 -13.56 -7.24 7.65
N TYR A 65 -14.78 -7.10 8.17
CA TYR A 65 -15.65 -5.98 7.83
C TYR A 65 -15.09 -4.66 8.32
N ASN A 66 -14.45 -4.64 9.50
CA ASN A 66 -13.80 -3.42 10.00
C ASN A 66 -12.67 -2.97 9.09
N ASP A 67 -11.70 -3.85 8.81
CA ASP A 67 -10.58 -3.53 7.92
C ASP A 67 -11.09 -3.18 6.51
N TYR A 68 -12.13 -3.87 6.00
CA TYR A 68 -12.73 -3.56 4.70
C TYR A 68 -13.35 -2.16 4.68
N CYS A 69 -14.14 -1.78 5.69
CA CYS A 69 -14.66 -0.42 5.78
C CYS A 69 -13.52 0.61 5.84
N GLU A 70 -12.47 0.35 6.64
CA GLU A 70 -11.36 1.29 6.83
C GLU A 70 -10.61 1.48 5.51
N ASP A 71 -10.20 0.39 4.87
CA ASP A 71 -9.45 0.41 3.62
C ASP A 71 -10.26 0.96 2.42
N ASN A 72 -11.59 1.04 2.54
CA ASN A 72 -12.49 1.68 1.57
C ASN A 72 -12.94 3.09 2.02
N GLY A 73 -12.22 3.71 2.96
CA GLY A 73 -12.43 5.11 3.38
C GLY A 73 -13.75 5.34 4.11
N ALA A 74 -14.31 4.28 4.69
CA ALA A 74 -15.61 4.26 5.36
C ALA A 74 -15.51 4.14 6.89
N GLU A 75 -14.31 4.36 7.46
CA GLU A 75 -14.00 4.15 8.87
C GLU A 75 -14.25 2.68 9.27
N GLY A 76 -14.77 2.36 10.45
CA GLY A 76 -15.01 0.98 10.86
C GLY A 76 -16.34 0.39 10.40
N VAL A 77 -16.57 -0.89 10.71
CA VAL A 77 -17.88 -1.52 10.55
C VAL A 77 -18.82 -1.09 11.70
N GLU A 78 -20.01 -0.62 11.34
CA GLU A 78 -21.08 -0.31 12.29
C GLU A 78 -21.89 -1.56 12.63
N SER A 79 -22.32 -2.30 11.61
CA SER A 79 -23.10 -3.53 11.79
C SER A 79 -22.87 -4.54 10.66
N PHE A 80 -22.88 -5.82 11.01
CA PHE A 80 -22.82 -6.97 10.10
C PHE A 80 -23.45 -8.18 10.80
N ASN A 81 -23.76 -9.24 10.06
CA ASN A 81 -24.24 -10.51 10.61
C ASN A 81 -23.70 -11.69 9.79
N GLU A 82 -24.12 -12.91 10.14
CA GLU A 82 -23.63 -14.15 9.50
C GLU A 82 -23.98 -14.28 8.01
N LYS A 83 -24.96 -13.51 7.52
CA LYS A 83 -25.35 -13.47 6.10
C LYS A 83 -24.68 -12.33 5.33
N SER A 84 -23.92 -11.47 6.01
CA SER A 84 -23.18 -10.40 5.36
C SER A 84 -22.17 -10.97 4.36
N SER A 85 -21.93 -10.24 3.28
CA SER A 85 -21.00 -10.60 2.22
C SER A 85 -20.33 -9.34 1.69
N LEU A 86 -19.03 -9.41 1.40
CA LEU A 86 -18.31 -8.32 0.73
C LEU A 86 -18.79 -8.11 -0.72
N LEU A 87 -19.50 -9.07 -1.31
CA LEU A 87 -20.12 -8.95 -2.63
C LEU A 87 -21.45 -8.17 -2.61
N ASP A 88 -22.04 -7.98 -1.43
CA ASP A 88 -23.28 -7.22 -1.24
C ASP A 88 -23.07 -6.15 -0.18
N LEU A 89 -22.75 -4.93 -0.62
CA LEU A 89 -22.48 -3.78 0.26
C LEU A 89 -23.73 -3.29 1.02
N HIS A 90 -24.92 -3.82 0.73
CA HIS A 90 -26.13 -3.55 1.51
C HIS A 90 -26.34 -4.56 2.65
N SER A 91 -25.57 -5.65 2.67
CA SER A 91 -25.67 -6.72 3.68
C SER A 91 -24.95 -6.39 5.00
N PHE A 92 -24.18 -5.30 5.05
CA PHE A 92 -23.52 -4.74 6.24
C PHE A 92 -23.45 -3.22 6.14
N LYS A 93 -23.07 -2.54 7.22
CA LYS A 93 -23.01 -1.07 7.29
C LYS A 93 -21.67 -0.62 7.86
N CYS A 94 -21.01 0.32 7.17
CA CYS A 94 -19.85 1.04 7.69
C CYS A 94 -20.27 2.31 8.44
N LEU A 95 -19.40 2.81 9.31
CA LEU A 95 -19.64 4.03 10.11
C LEU A 95 -19.77 5.29 9.24
N LYS A 96 -19.12 5.31 8.08
CA LYS A 96 -19.20 6.38 7.08
C LYS A 96 -19.52 5.82 5.68
N SER A 97 -19.83 6.72 4.75
CA SER A 97 -19.95 6.36 3.34
C SER A 97 -18.59 5.97 2.76
N TYR A 98 -18.57 5.03 1.83
CA TYR A 98 -17.34 4.67 1.12
C TYR A 98 -16.68 5.86 0.45
N GLY A 99 -15.35 5.93 0.53
CA GLY A 99 -14.56 7.03 -0.01
C GLY A 99 -14.62 8.34 0.79
N SER A 100 -15.25 8.36 1.98
CA SER A 100 -15.31 9.56 2.83
C SER A 100 -13.93 10.01 3.30
N ASN A 101 -13.03 9.07 3.59
CA ASN A 101 -11.62 9.36 3.89
C ASN A 101 -10.71 8.93 2.73
N ALA A 102 -10.23 9.91 1.95
CA ALA A 102 -9.39 9.67 0.79
C ALA A 102 -7.98 9.15 1.13
N ASP A 103 -7.49 9.39 2.36
CA ASP A 103 -6.16 8.97 2.81
C ASP A 103 -6.08 7.47 3.14
N ASP A 104 -7.23 6.84 3.46
CA ASP A 104 -7.28 5.40 3.74
C ASP A 104 -7.36 4.56 2.45
N LEU A 105 -7.82 5.18 1.35
CA LEU A 105 -8.01 4.53 0.06
C LEU A 105 -6.69 4.15 -0.58
N LYS A 106 -6.68 2.95 -1.17
CA LYS A 106 -5.61 2.53 -2.06
C LYS A 106 -5.66 3.30 -3.37
N THR A 107 -4.52 3.37 -4.06
CA THR A 107 -4.34 4.26 -5.19
C THR A 107 -4.13 3.50 -6.50
N ALA A 108 -4.58 4.12 -7.59
CA ALA A 108 -4.30 3.64 -8.94
C ALA A 108 -4.12 4.80 -9.92
N VAL A 109 -3.53 4.47 -11.07
CA VAL A 109 -3.39 5.36 -12.22
C VAL A 109 -4.11 4.73 -13.42
N ILE A 110 -4.81 5.54 -14.22
CA ILE A 110 -5.44 5.07 -15.46
C ILE A 110 -4.40 5.11 -16.59
N GLY A 111 -4.16 3.97 -17.26
CA GLY A 111 -3.21 3.86 -18.38
C GLY A 111 -3.79 4.23 -19.76
N PRO A 112 -2.96 4.35 -20.81
CA PRO A 112 -3.38 4.60 -22.20
C PRO A 112 -4.36 3.57 -22.77
N ASP A 113 -4.30 2.34 -22.27
CA ASP A 113 -5.23 1.23 -22.57
C ASP A 113 -6.55 1.31 -21.78
N LYS A 114 -6.76 2.40 -21.02
CA LYS A 114 -7.92 2.66 -20.16
C LYS A 114 -8.10 1.64 -19.04
N GLN A 115 -7.04 0.93 -18.66
CA GLN A 115 -7.02 0.03 -17.50
C GLN A 115 -6.57 0.77 -16.23
N TYR A 116 -6.93 0.24 -15.06
CA TYR A 116 -6.53 0.77 -13.76
C TYR A 116 -5.29 0.05 -13.23
N TYR A 117 -4.18 0.76 -13.10
CA TYR A 117 -2.92 0.22 -12.60
C TYR A 117 -2.78 0.56 -11.11
N LEU A 118 -2.86 -0.46 -10.25
CA LEU A 118 -2.83 -0.35 -8.80
C LEU A 118 -1.43 0.06 -8.32
N THR A 119 -1.29 1.23 -7.71
CA THR A 119 -0.01 1.80 -7.26
C THR A 119 0.25 1.62 -5.76
N ASP A 120 -0.80 1.33 -4.98
CA ASP A 120 -0.71 0.88 -3.59
C ASP A 120 -1.82 -0.15 -3.31
N GLY A 121 -1.62 -1.03 -2.34
CA GLY A 121 -2.68 -1.94 -1.86
C GLY A 121 -2.69 -3.34 -2.46
N HIS A 122 -1.62 -3.80 -3.14
CA HIS A 122 -1.58 -5.16 -3.73
C HIS A 122 -1.87 -6.26 -2.71
N HIS A 123 -1.36 -6.15 -1.48
CA HIS A 123 -1.68 -7.11 -0.40
C HIS A 123 -3.16 -7.12 -0.02
N LEU A 124 -3.83 -5.95 0.01
CA LEU A 124 -5.26 -5.85 0.30
C LEU A 124 -6.07 -6.50 -0.82
N VAL A 125 -5.80 -6.09 -2.07
CA VAL A 125 -6.55 -6.55 -3.25
C VAL A 125 -6.37 -8.05 -3.44
N SER A 126 -5.15 -8.56 -3.26
CA SER A 126 -4.89 -10.01 -3.27
C SER A 126 -5.61 -10.75 -2.13
N MET A 127 -5.68 -10.17 -0.93
CA MET A 127 -6.48 -10.76 0.15
C MET A 127 -7.97 -10.80 -0.19
N LEU A 128 -8.53 -9.71 -0.71
CA LEU A 128 -9.95 -9.64 -1.09
C LEU A 128 -10.28 -10.62 -2.21
N ASN A 129 -9.37 -10.79 -3.18
CA ASN A 129 -9.45 -11.79 -4.22
C ASN A 129 -9.64 -13.20 -3.64
N THR A 130 -8.82 -13.58 -2.65
CA THR A 130 -8.92 -14.90 -2.01
C THR A 130 -10.16 -15.03 -1.12
N VAL A 131 -10.51 -14.00 -0.34
CA VAL A 131 -11.61 -14.08 0.64
C VAL A 131 -12.99 -14.04 -0.02
N SER A 132 -13.14 -13.29 -1.11
CA SER A 132 -14.46 -12.95 -1.66
C SER A 132 -14.53 -12.94 -3.19
N GLY A 133 -13.40 -13.13 -3.87
CA GLY A 133 -13.34 -13.32 -5.31
C GLY A 133 -13.05 -12.05 -6.12
N GLU A 134 -12.98 -12.25 -7.44
CA GLU A 134 -12.65 -11.22 -8.42
C GLU A 134 -13.70 -10.10 -8.55
N ASN A 135 -14.94 -10.36 -8.15
CA ASN A 135 -16.05 -9.40 -8.24
C ASN A 135 -16.17 -8.52 -6.99
N THR A 136 -15.30 -8.68 -6.00
CA THR A 136 -15.36 -7.88 -4.77
C THR A 136 -15.18 -6.40 -5.10
N PRO A 137 -16.15 -5.56 -4.72
CA PRO A 137 -16.04 -4.12 -4.91
C PRO A 137 -14.92 -3.55 -4.04
N VAL A 138 -14.22 -2.56 -4.57
CA VAL A 138 -13.17 -1.80 -3.89
C VAL A 138 -13.25 -0.34 -4.33
N PHE A 139 -12.99 0.57 -3.39
CA PHE A 139 -12.98 2.00 -3.62
C PHE A 139 -11.53 2.46 -3.76
N ILE A 140 -11.21 3.04 -4.91
CA ILE A 140 -9.84 3.37 -5.29
C ILE A 140 -9.74 4.85 -5.60
N ARG A 141 -8.70 5.48 -5.06
CA ARG A 141 -8.37 6.87 -5.38
C ARG A 141 -7.49 6.93 -6.62
N ILE A 142 -8.00 7.56 -7.67
CA ILE A 142 -7.23 7.79 -8.90
C ILE A 142 -6.29 8.98 -8.69
N THR A 143 -4.98 8.74 -8.67
CA THR A 143 -3.98 9.81 -8.48
C THR A 143 -3.68 10.53 -9.79
N ASP A 144 -3.68 9.79 -10.88
CA ASP A 144 -3.37 10.28 -12.22
C ASP A 144 -4.22 9.56 -13.27
N ASP A 145 -4.51 10.28 -14.34
CA ASP A 145 -5.20 9.75 -15.51
C ASP A 145 -4.33 10.02 -16.73
N LYS A 146 -3.73 8.95 -17.25
CA LYS A 146 -2.85 8.94 -18.42
C LYS A 146 -3.53 8.28 -19.62
N SER A 147 -4.86 8.20 -19.63
CA SER A 147 -5.63 7.59 -20.73
C SER A 147 -5.47 8.31 -22.08
N SER A 148 -5.03 9.57 -22.07
CA SER A 148 -4.70 10.35 -23.28
C SER A 148 -3.21 10.43 -23.57
N GLN A 149 -2.34 9.84 -22.74
CA GLN A 149 -0.89 9.82 -22.95
C GLN A 149 -0.52 8.83 -24.05
N GLY A 150 0.60 9.09 -24.75
CA GLY A 150 1.06 8.37 -25.95
C GLY A 150 1.15 6.85 -25.82
N SER A 151 2.35 6.29 -25.64
CA SER A 151 2.55 4.84 -25.66
C SER A 151 2.49 4.22 -24.26
N MET A 152 2.26 2.90 -24.19
CA MET A 152 2.41 2.15 -22.93
C MET A 152 3.82 2.31 -22.35
N LYS A 153 4.85 2.44 -23.19
CA LYS A 153 6.22 2.68 -22.73
C LYS A 153 6.32 4.01 -21.97
N ASP A 154 5.77 5.09 -22.50
CA ASP A 154 5.78 6.40 -21.84
C ASP A 154 4.99 6.40 -20.53
N PHE A 155 3.91 5.61 -20.48
CA PHE A 155 3.13 5.39 -19.27
C PHE A 155 3.95 4.68 -18.17
N TRP A 156 4.63 3.58 -18.49
CA TRP A 156 5.46 2.87 -17.52
C TRP A 156 6.72 3.65 -17.12
N ASP A 157 7.29 4.44 -18.03
CA ASP A 157 8.35 5.39 -17.70
C ASP A 157 7.86 6.44 -16.70
N PHE A 158 6.63 6.96 -16.87
CA PHE A 158 5.98 7.82 -15.89
C PHE A 158 5.78 7.13 -14.54
N LEU A 159 5.28 5.90 -14.50
CA LEU A 159 5.10 5.17 -13.23
C LEU A 159 6.43 4.98 -12.50
N LYS A 160 7.48 4.58 -13.21
CA LYS A 160 8.83 4.43 -12.63
C LYS A 160 9.37 5.74 -12.10
N SER A 161 9.33 6.81 -12.90
CA SER A 161 9.91 8.11 -12.52
C SER A 161 9.20 8.76 -11.34
N ASN A 162 7.95 8.36 -11.06
CA ASN A 162 7.15 8.87 -9.95
C ASN A 162 7.07 7.89 -8.77
N ASN A 163 7.87 6.82 -8.77
CA ASN A 163 7.85 5.79 -7.73
C ASN A 163 6.47 5.14 -7.51
N LEU A 164 5.76 4.87 -8.62
CA LEU A 164 4.42 4.26 -8.64
C LEU A 164 4.43 2.79 -9.10
N ALA A 165 5.59 2.29 -9.55
CA ALA A 165 5.79 0.89 -9.91
C ALA A 165 7.06 0.33 -9.26
N TRP A 166 6.96 -0.88 -8.72
CA TRP A 166 8.11 -1.65 -8.21
C TRP A 166 8.41 -2.79 -9.18
N LEU A 167 9.43 -2.64 -10.03
CA LEU A 167 9.75 -3.62 -11.07
C LEU A 167 10.95 -4.50 -10.69
N LYS A 168 11.02 -4.98 -9.45
CA LYS A 168 12.01 -5.99 -9.04
C LYS A 168 11.32 -7.28 -8.56
N ASN A 169 11.79 -8.42 -9.06
CA ASN A 169 11.32 -9.74 -8.63
C ASN A 169 11.82 -10.09 -7.20
N PRO A 170 11.40 -11.22 -6.60
CA PRO A 170 11.89 -11.69 -5.31
C PRO A 170 13.41 -11.97 -5.23
N GLN A 171 14.08 -12.11 -6.38
CA GLN A 171 15.54 -12.21 -6.50
C GLN A 171 16.22 -10.83 -6.55
N PHE A 172 15.44 -9.75 -6.44
CA PHE A 172 15.87 -8.36 -6.54
C PHE A 172 16.41 -7.94 -7.92
N GLU A 173 16.08 -8.71 -8.95
CA GLU A 173 16.42 -8.42 -10.33
C GLU A 173 15.34 -7.54 -10.96
N THR A 174 15.75 -6.59 -11.81
CA THR A 174 14.79 -5.75 -12.54
C THR A 174 14.04 -6.58 -13.58
N VAL A 175 12.72 -6.46 -13.63
CA VAL A 175 11.86 -7.11 -14.61
C VAL A 175 11.23 -6.10 -15.57
N ASP A 176 10.87 -6.58 -16.76
CA ASP A 176 10.13 -5.75 -17.71
C ASP A 176 8.65 -5.65 -17.31
N TYR A 177 8.00 -4.52 -17.57
CA TYR A 177 6.60 -4.35 -17.16
C TYR A 177 5.67 -5.30 -17.92
N GLN A 178 6.06 -5.72 -19.12
CA GLN A 178 5.33 -6.69 -19.94
C GLN A 178 5.30 -8.08 -19.31
N SER A 179 6.23 -8.40 -18.40
CA SER A 179 6.22 -9.68 -17.68
C SER A 179 5.36 -9.66 -16.42
N LEU A 180 4.76 -8.51 -16.08
CA LEU A 180 3.84 -8.44 -14.94
C LEU A 180 2.58 -9.26 -15.23
N PRO A 181 2.01 -9.93 -14.20
CA PRO A 181 0.76 -10.62 -14.36
C PRO A 181 -0.38 -9.63 -14.66
N GLN A 182 -1.48 -10.13 -15.21
CA GLN A 182 -2.66 -9.31 -15.52
C GLN A 182 -3.60 -9.14 -14.32
N LYS A 183 -3.44 -9.94 -13.25
CA LYS A 183 -4.33 -9.96 -12.10
C LYS A 183 -3.56 -9.68 -10.81
N VAL A 184 -4.19 -8.96 -9.89
CA VAL A 184 -3.68 -8.73 -8.53
C VAL A 184 -4.21 -9.83 -7.61
N SER A 185 -3.56 -11.01 -7.63
CA SER A 185 -3.94 -12.14 -6.78
C SER A 185 -2.70 -12.89 -6.26
N PRO A 186 -2.81 -13.64 -5.15
CA PRO A 186 -1.71 -14.46 -4.63
C PRO A 186 -1.23 -15.55 -5.60
N GLU A 187 -2.11 -16.03 -6.47
CA GLU A 187 -1.80 -17.08 -7.47
C GLU A 187 -1.03 -16.50 -8.66
N SER A 188 -1.21 -15.21 -8.94
CA SER A 188 -0.61 -14.54 -10.11
C SER A 188 0.69 -13.82 -9.78
N LEU A 189 0.78 -13.25 -8.57
CA LEU A 189 1.96 -12.52 -8.09
C LEU A 189 2.96 -13.48 -7.44
N GLN A 190 4.24 -13.24 -7.67
CA GLN A 190 5.29 -14.06 -7.05
C GLN A 190 5.32 -13.86 -5.53
N ASN A 191 5.69 -14.90 -4.78
CA ASN A 191 5.91 -14.79 -3.35
C ASN A 191 7.30 -14.21 -3.05
N ASP A 192 7.34 -12.96 -2.59
CA ASP A 192 8.51 -12.37 -1.96
C ASP A 192 8.52 -12.71 -0.45
N GLN A 193 9.28 -13.76 -0.11
CA GLN A 193 9.43 -14.21 1.26
C GLN A 193 10.02 -13.12 2.16
N TYR A 194 10.97 -12.32 1.67
CA TYR A 194 11.58 -11.25 2.45
C TYR A 194 10.60 -10.11 2.70
N ARG A 195 9.75 -9.78 1.72
CA ARG A 195 8.67 -8.82 1.89
C ARG A 195 7.69 -9.25 2.98
N SER A 196 7.45 -10.55 3.15
CA SER A 196 6.69 -11.09 4.28
C SER A 196 7.45 -10.94 5.60
N LEU A 197 8.73 -11.32 5.66
CA LEU A 197 9.55 -11.17 6.87
C LEU A 197 9.56 -9.72 7.36
N MET A 198 9.72 -8.76 6.45
CA MET A 198 9.70 -7.33 6.79
C MET A 198 8.37 -6.90 7.41
N TYR A 199 7.23 -7.43 6.96
CA TYR A 199 5.94 -7.16 7.60
C TYR A 199 5.89 -7.60 9.07
N PHE A 200 6.39 -8.79 9.39
CA PHE A 200 6.41 -9.30 10.77
C PHE A 200 7.46 -8.64 11.66
N LEU A 201 8.53 -8.08 11.07
CA LEU A 201 9.60 -7.40 11.78
C LEU A 201 9.31 -5.92 12.12
N ARG A 202 8.20 -5.36 11.63
CA ARG A 202 7.74 -4.03 12.03
C ARG A 202 7.57 -3.95 13.55
N ASN A 203 8.13 -2.92 14.17
CA ASN A 203 8.23 -2.71 15.62
C ASN A 203 9.07 -3.75 16.41
N VAL A 204 9.64 -4.75 15.73
CA VAL A 204 10.58 -5.71 16.31
C VAL A 204 12.02 -5.23 16.15
N SER A 205 12.40 -4.87 14.92
CA SER A 205 13.77 -4.46 14.58
C SER A 205 13.85 -3.13 13.83
N TYR A 206 12.71 -2.64 13.32
CA TYR A 206 12.63 -1.33 12.68
C TYR A 206 11.21 -0.75 12.79
N LYS A 207 11.10 0.55 12.54
CA LYS A 207 9.82 1.22 12.32
C LYS A 207 10.00 2.36 11.33
N LYS A 208 9.18 2.38 10.26
CA LYS A 208 9.17 3.47 9.29
C LYS A 208 8.99 4.81 10.03
N PRO A 209 9.94 5.76 9.91
CA PRO A 209 9.80 7.08 10.52
C PRO A 209 8.55 7.79 10.01
N LYS A 210 7.84 8.52 10.88
CA LYS A 210 6.62 9.25 10.48
C LYS A 210 6.86 10.28 9.38
N SER A 211 8.05 10.88 9.36
CA SER A 211 8.50 11.83 8.33
C SER A 211 8.98 11.15 7.04
N SER A 212 9.03 9.82 6.99
CA SER A 212 9.57 9.09 5.84
C SER A 212 8.57 9.06 4.68
N ASN A 213 8.94 9.69 3.57
CA ASN A 213 8.27 9.60 2.28
C ASN A 213 8.87 8.53 1.36
N ILE A 214 9.70 7.62 1.90
CA ILE A 214 10.36 6.59 1.11
C ILE A 214 9.30 5.63 0.52
N PRO A 215 9.21 5.52 -0.81
CA PRO A 215 8.31 4.57 -1.48
C PRO A 215 8.86 3.15 -1.32
N PHE A 216 8.01 2.13 -1.49
CA PHE A 216 8.44 0.72 -1.44
C PHE A 216 9.29 0.34 -0.22
N PHE A 217 9.05 0.99 0.92
CA PHE A 217 9.90 0.96 2.10
C PHE A 217 10.30 -0.47 2.50
N GLU A 218 9.33 -1.37 2.62
CA GLU A 218 9.56 -2.77 2.98
C GLU A 218 10.35 -3.57 1.93
N PHE A 219 10.32 -3.16 0.66
CA PHE A 219 11.11 -3.81 -0.38
C PHE A 219 12.57 -3.39 -0.35
N TYR A 220 12.87 -2.10 -0.11
CA TYR A 220 14.26 -1.66 0.01
C TYR A 220 14.97 -2.27 1.21
N ILE A 221 14.30 -2.31 2.38
CA ILE A 221 14.86 -2.97 3.56
C ILE A 221 14.96 -4.49 3.38
N ALA A 222 14.05 -5.11 2.62
CA ALA A 222 14.15 -6.52 2.22
C ALA A 222 15.40 -6.79 1.35
N GLU A 223 15.62 -5.98 0.32
CA GLU A 223 16.80 -6.10 -0.57
C GLU A 223 18.11 -5.94 0.19
N TRP A 224 18.17 -4.94 1.08
CA TRP A 224 19.33 -4.72 1.95
C TRP A 224 19.58 -5.91 2.88
N MET A 225 18.54 -6.43 3.54
CA MET A 225 18.69 -7.57 4.45
C MET A 225 19.03 -8.88 3.76
N ASN A 226 18.51 -9.12 2.55
CA ASN A 226 18.83 -10.33 1.80
C ASN A 226 20.31 -10.45 1.45
N LYS A 227 21.03 -9.32 1.31
CA LYS A 227 22.49 -9.30 1.10
C LYS A 227 23.27 -9.80 2.33
N LYS A 228 22.69 -9.68 3.52
CA LYS A 228 23.31 -10.05 4.81
C LYS A 228 22.90 -11.43 5.28
N VAL A 229 21.61 -11.71 5.15
CA VAL A 229 20.99 -12.99 5.51
C VAL A 229 20.22 -13.45 4.26
N PRO A 230 20.84 -14.22 3.36
CA PRO A 230 20.15 -14.67 2.15
C PRO A 230 18.89 -15.47 2.48
N VAL A 231 17.80 -15.23 1.76
CA VAL A 231 16.50 -15.88 2.03
C VAL A 231 16.56 -17.40 1.91
N ASN A 232 17.36 -17.90 0.96
CA ASN A 232 17.61 -19.32 0.75
C ASN A 232 18.40 -19.98 1.90
N SER A 233 18.93 -19.19 2.85
CA SER A 233 19.56 -19.67 4.08
C SER A 233 18.58 -19.80 5.26
N LEU A 234 17.30 -19.44 5.05
CA LEU A 234 16.25 -19.46 6.06
C LEU A 234 15.31 -20.65 5.83
N LYS A 235 14.86 -21.25 6.93
CA LYS A 235 13.73 -22.17 6.94
C LYS A 235 12.48 -21.37 7.27
N LEU A 236 11.39 -21.59 6.55
CA LEU A 236 10.16 -20.78 6.66
C LEU A 236 8.89 -21.63 6.68
N ASP A 237 9.04 -22.95 6.81
CA ASP A 237 7.96 -23.94 6.58
C ASP A 237 7.06 -24.13 7.80
N THR A 238 7.58 -23.89 9.00
CA THR A 238 6.84 -24.07 10.26
C THR A 238 6.82 -22.79 11.08
N ARG A 239 5.90 -22.72 12.05
CA ARG A 239 5.84 -21.61 13.01
C ARG A 239 7.18 -21.38 13.72
N GLU A 240 7.86 -22.46 14.11
CA GLU A 240 9.13 -22.38 14.82
C GLU A 240 10.27 -21.96 13.87
N ASP A 241 10.34 -22.54 12.67
CA ASP A 241 11.31 -22.14 11.66
C ASP A 241 11.17 -20.66 11.29
N TYR A 242 9.94 -20.20 11.05
CA TYR A 242 9.65 -18.81 10.71
C TYR A 242 10.01 -17.87 11.86
N TYR A 243 9.71 -18.24 13.10
CA TYR A 243 10.12 -17.47 14.27
C TYR A 243 11.66 -17.37 14.37
N ASN A 244 12.37 -18.48 14.23
CA ASN A 244 13.83 -18.52 14.23
C ASN A 244 14.44 -17.67 13.10
N ALA A 245 13.83 -17.68 11.92
CA ALA A 245 14.21 -16.82 10.80
C ALA A 245 14.03 -15.34 11.14
N LEU A 246 12.88 -14.94 11.71
CA LEU A 246 12.65 -13.57 12.16
C LEU A 246 13.64 -13.15 13.24
N GLN A 247 13.97 -14.02 14.20
CA GLN A 247 14.99 -13.75 15.19
C GLN A 247 16.35 -13.47 14.52
N LYS A 248 16.80 -14.37 13.63
CA LYS A 248 18.07 -14.24 12.91
C LYS A 248 18.14 -12.91 12.13
N VAL A 249 17.09 -12.57 11.40
CA VAL A 249 17.02 -11.33 10.61
C VAL A 249 16.92 -10.09 11.52
N ALA A 250 16.14 -10.14 12.60
CA ALA A 250 16.03 -9.04 13.54
C ALA A 250 17.37 -8.70 14.20
N TYR A 251 18.10 -9.72 14.67
CA TYR A 251 19.42 -9.50 15.26
C TYR A 251 20.40 -8.96 14.23
N ALA A 252 20.49 -9.56 13.04
CA ALA A 252 21.36 -9.07 11.96
C ALA A 252 21.05 -7.61 11.58
N MET A 253 19.77 -7.24 11.53
CA MET A 253 19.32 -5.88 11.23
C MET A 253 19.77 -4.89 12.31
N THR A 254 19.50 -5.18 13.59
CA THR A 254 19.84 -4.27 14.70
C THR A 254 21.32 -4.24 15.06
N SER A 255 22.11 -5.17 14.54
CA SER A 255 23.57 -5.18 14.65
C SER A 255 24.28 -4.45 13.50
N ALA A 256 23.55 -4.02 12.46
CA ALA A 256 24.14 -3.23 11.39
C ALA A 256 24.63 -1.87 11.92
N ALA A 257 25.67 -1.33 11.28
CA ALA A 257 26.14 0.01 11.61
C ALA A 257 25.02 1.04 11.31
N SER A 258 24.84 2.03 12.18
CA SER A 258 23.74 2.99 12.07
C SER A 258 23.85 3.89 10.83
N ASP A 259 25.05 4.08 10.32
CA ASP A 259 25.40 4.82 9.10
C ASP A 259 25.50 3.92 7.85
N GLU A 260 25.25 2.61 7.98
CA GLU A 260 25.26 1.71 6.83
C GLU A 260 24.15 2.10 5.84
N VAL A 261 24.50 2.21 4.56
CA VAL A 261 23.55 2.61 3.50
C VAL A 261 22.59 1.46 3.18
N VAL A 262 21.29 1.69 3.37
CA VAL A 262 20.22 0.75 3.01
C VAL A 262 19.87 0.88 1.52
N VAL A 263 19.73 2.12 1.05
CA VAL A 263 19.35 2.44 -0.32
C VAL A 263 19.88 3.81 -0.72
N GLU A 264 20.11 4.01 -2.02
CA GLU A 264 20.33 5.33 -2.62
C GLU A 264 19.14 5.66 -3.53
N LEU A 265 18.47 6.78 -3.25
CA LEU A 265 17.32 7.28 -4.00
C LEU A 265 17.61 8.70 -4.45
N ASP A 266 17.48 8.98 -5.75
CA ASP A 266 17.74 10.31 -6.34
C ASP A 266 19.10 10.92 -5.93
N GLY A 267 20.14 10.07 -5.87
CA GLY A 267 21.50 10.45 -5.45
C GLY A 267 21.67 10.67 -3.94
N LYS A 268 20.60 10.49 -3.14
CA LYS A 268 20.67 10.53 -1.67
C LYS A 268 20.79 9.13 -1.11
N LYS A 269 21.90 8.89 -0.38
CA LYS A 269 22.07 7.69 0.45
C LYS A 269 21.23 7.81 1.71
N ILE A 270 20.51 6.76 2.04
CA ILE A 270 19.68 6.66 3.24
C ILE A 270 20.26 5.56 4.12
N THR A 271 20.64 5.91 5.34
CA THR A 271 21.30 4.99 6.28
C THR A 271 20.31 4.12 7.05
N ALA A 272 20.78 3.06 7.72
CA ALA A 272 19.96 2.18 8.55
C ALA A 272 19.20 2.96 9.64
N SER A 273 19.85 3.91 10.31
CA SER A 273 19.20 4.77 11.31
C SER A 273 18.13 5.70 10.70
N GLU A 274 18.39 6.30 9.54
CA GLU A 274 17.40 7.11 8.81
C GLU A 274 16.24 6.26 8.28
N PHE A 275 16.50 4.99 7.97
CA PHE A 275 15.48 3.99 7.64
C PHE A 275 14.74 3.48 8.89
N GLY A 276 15.03 3.98 10.09
CA GLY A 276 14.31 3.62 11.32
C GLY A 276 14.62 2.22 11.85
N VAL A 277 15.79 1.66 11.52
CA VAL A 277 16.33 0.46 12.18
C VAL A 277 16.63 0.77 13.64
N PHE A 278 16.32 -0.16 14.54
CA PHE A 278 16.54 0.00 15.97
C PHE A 278 17.97 -0.37 16.38
N ASN A 279 18.43 0.20 17.49
CA ASN A 279 19.74 -0.13 18.08
C ASN A 279 19.76 -1.51 18.77
N ALA A 280 18.60 -2.13 18.99
CA ALA A 280 18.46 -3.45 19.58
C ALA A 280 17.09 -4.06 19.22
N VAL A 281 17.02 -5.39 19.18
CA VAL A 281 15.75 -6.11 18.98
C VAL A 281 14.79 -5.82 20.13
N ASN A 282 13.57 -5.42 19.79
CA ASN A 282 12.45 -5.35 20.72
C ASN A 282 11.95 -6.76 21.03
N LYS A 283 12.56 -7.40 22.04
CA LYS A 283 12.26 -8.78 22.45
C LYS A 283 10.80 -8.99 22.84
N LYS A 284 10.13 -7.96 23.39
CA LYS A 284 8.71 -8.04 23.74
C LYS A 284 7.84 -8.24 22.50
N GLU A 285 8.03 -7.40 21.48
CA GLU A 285 7.26 -7.51 20.24
C GLU A 285 7.64 -8.76 19.44
N LEU A 286 8.92 -9.18 19.49
CA LEU A 286 9.36 -10.44 18.90
C LEU A 286 8.63 -11.65 19.53
N ASN A 287 8.65 -11.78 20.86
CA ASN A 287 7.99 -12.88 21.56
C ASN A 287 6.48 -12.89 21.32
N LYS A 288 5.86 -11.71 21.23
CA LYS A 288 4.42 -11.57 20.93
C LYS A 288 4.01 -12.20 19.60
N LEU A 289 4.93 -12.39 18.65
CA LEU A 289 4.62 -13.05 17.38
C LEU A 289 4.21 -14.52 17.56
N ILE A 290 4.71 -15.20 18.58
CA ILE A 290 4.47 -16.64 18.85
C ILE A 290 3.55 -16.90 20.05
N ASP A 291 3.05 -15.85 20.71
CA ASP A 291 2.02 -15.98 21.73
C ASP A 291 0.78 -16.73 21.20
N GLN A 292 -0.11 -17.17 22.10
CA GLN A 292 -1.33 -17.92 21.75
C GLN A 292 -2.17 -17.22 20.67
N ASN A 293 -2.23 -15.89 20.68
CA ASN A 293 -2.92 -15.06 19.67
C ASN A 293 -1.94 -14.24 18.81
N GLY A 294 -0.66 -14.60 18.84
CA GLY A 294 0.41 -13.98 18.09
C GLY A 294 0.25 -14.20 16.59
N LYS A 295 0.86 -13.32 15.78
CA LYS A 295 0.67 -13.34 14.33
C LYS A 295 1.11 -14.66 13.68
N LEU A 296 2.22 -15.25 14.14
CA LEU A 296 2.70 -16.52 13.61
C LEU A 296 1.83 -17.69 14.08
N THR A 297 1.31 -17.65 15.31
CA THR A 297 0.33 -18.65 15.76
C THR A 297 -0.91 -18.61 14.88
N VAL A 298 -1.48 -17.43 14.63
CA VAL A 298 -2.63 -17.28 13.72
C VAL A 298 -2.31 -17.79 12.32
N LEU A 299 -1.15 -17.41 11.76
CA LEU A 299 -0.74 -17.80 10.42
C LEU A 299 -0.65 -19.33 10.27
N PHE A 300 0.10 -19.98 11.15
CA PHE A 300 0.42 -21.41 11.01
C PHE A 300 -0.63 -22.36 11.62
N THR A 301 -1.61 -21.86 12.38
CA THR A 301 -2.78 -22.66 12.78
C THR A 301 -3.78 -22.81 11.64
N ALA A 302 -3.85 -21.85 10.71
CA ALA A 302 -4.72 -21.93 9.54
C ALA A 302 -4.20 -22.89 8.46
N GLU A 303 -2.87 -23.06 8.34
CA GLU A 303 -2.25 -23.98 7.37
C GLU A 303 -2.36 -25.47 7.75
N GLN A 304 -2.84 -25.78 8.96
CA GLN A 304 -3.04 -27.16 9.45
C GLN A 304 -4.47 -27.69 9.24
N LYS A 305 -5.35 -26.92 8.60
CA LYS A 305 -6.74 -27.30 8.28
C LYS A 305 -6.94 -27.35 6.78
#